data_AF-A0A0M9CDT1-F1
#
_entry.id   AF-A0A0M9CDT1-F1
#
_cell.length_a   1.000
_cell.length_b   1.000
_cell.length_c   1.000
_cell.angle_alpha   90.00
_cell.angle_beta   90.00
_cell.angle_gamma   90.00
#
_symmetry.space_group_name_H-M   'P 1'
#
loop_
_entity.id
_entity.type
_entity.pdbx_description
1 polymer ?
#
loop_
_entity_poly.entity_id
_entity_poly.type
_entity_poly.pdbx_seq_one_letter_code
_entity_poly.pdbx_strand_id
1 'polypeptide(L)'
;MKTIKKITALFVLLVGIFSFTKIESNPAKNSVNLNKIDVIETLNNEYFECRPSSKIMFYVESTILKKARGYNVVKADVKLLDRISGKSRLLASQNVLIPFSKDAILEISEINDFHNNIILKNGDTLLSAEKTNDYHFNDLVQYSSIYNSYINSTNKLLNTTRAQN
;
A
#
# COMPACT_ATOMS: atom_id res chain seq x y z
N MET A 1 17.88 -13.90 -51.88
CA MET A 1 16.62 -13.19 -51.51
C MET A 1 15.51 -14.10 -51.00
N LYS A 2 15.25 -15.28 -51.60
CA LYS A 2 14.15 -16.17 -51.16
C LYS A 2 14.36 -16.79 -49.77
N THR A 3 15.60 -17.13 -49.42
CA THR A 3 15.98 -17.72 -48.13
C THR A 3 15.87 -16.72 -46.97
N ILE A 4 16.31 -15.48 -47.16
CA ILE A 4 16.23 -14.43 -46.13
C ILE A 4 14.77 -14.14 -45.76
N LYS A 5 13.87 -14.01 -46.76
CA LYS A 5 12.43 -13.81 -46.52
C LYS A 5 11.79 -14.96 -45.72
N LYS A 6 12.23 -16.20 -45.94
CA LYS A 6 11.76 -17.37 -45.19
C LYS A 6 12.22 -17.34 -43.73
N ILE A 7 13.46 -16.91 -43.47
CA ILE A 7 14.00 -16.78 -42.12
C ILE A 7 13.28 -15.67 -41.36
N THR A 8 13.06 -14.50 -41.97
CA THR A 8 12.33 -13.40 -41.33
C THR A 8 10.89 -13.80 -41.00
N ALA A 9 10.21 -14.51 -41.89
CA ALA A 9 8.86 -15.02 -41.62
C ALA A 9 8.83 -16.00 -40.43
N LEU A 10 9.85 -16.86 -40.30
CA LEU A 10 9.98 -17.78 -39.18
C LEU A 10 10.18 -17.04 -37.84
N PHE A 11 11.01 -16.00 -37.83
CA PHE A 11 11.23 -15.17 -36.63
C PHE A 11 9.97 -14.41 -36.22
N VAL A 12 9.24 -13.82 -37.17
CA VAL A 12 7.98 -13.12 -36.87
C VAL A 12 6.94 -14.08 -36.32
N LEU A 13 6.88 -15.30 -36.85
CA LEU A 13 5.97 -16.35 -36.36
C LEU A 13 6.33 -16.80 -34.93
N LEU A 14 7.63 -16.98 -34.64
CA LEU A 14 8.12 -17.32 -33.31
C LEU A 14 7.83 -16.23 -32.28
N VAL A 15 8.11 -14.96 -32.60
CA VAL A 15 7.79 -13.83 -31.71
C VAL A 15 6.29 -13.70 -31.49
N GLY A 16 5.48 -13.94 -32.52
CA GLY A 16 4.03 -13.99 -32.41
C GLY A 16 3.55 -15.04 -31.42
N ILE A 17 4.04 -16.29 -31.54
CA ILE A 17 3.66 -17.38 -30.63
C ILE A 17 4.08 -17.07 -29.19
N PHE A 18 5.31 -16.59 -28.97
CA PHE A 18 5.81 -16.27 -27.62
C PHE A 18 5.19 -15.00 -27.01
N SER A 19 4.69 -14.06 -27.82
CA SER A 19 4.02 -12.86 -27.30
C SER A 19 2.64 -13.16 -26.68
N PHE A 20 2.00 -14.26 -27.07
CA PHE A 20 0.68 -14.65 -26.57
C PHE A 20 0.71 -15.84 -25.59
N THR A 21 1.88 -16.39 -25.27
CA THR A 21 2.00 -17.35 -24.16
C THR A 21 1.76 -16.62 -22.86
N LYS A 22 0.51 -16.67 -22.37
CA LYS A 22 0.16 -16.27 -21.02
C LYS A 22 0.92 -17.20 -20.08
N ILE A 23 1.85 -16.68 -19.28
CA ILE A 23 2.43 -17.44 -18.17
C ILE A 23 1.26 -17.80 -17.26
N GLU A 24 0.82 -19.06 -17.32
CA GLU A 24 -0.03 -19.63 -16.30
C GLU A 24 0.82 -19.73 -15.03
N SER A 25 0.68 -18.75 -14.15
CA SER A 25 1.20 -18.83 -12.80
C SER A 25 0.37 -19.90 -12.07
N ASN A 26 0.78 -21.16 -12.16
CA ASN A 26 0.32 -22.16 -11.20
C ASN A 26 0.53 -21.56 -9.80
N PRO A 27 -0.51 -21.51 -8.93
CA PRO A 27 -0.35 -20.95 -7.60
C PRO A 27 0.81 -21.69 -6.94
N ALA A 28 1.83 -20.93 -6.51
CA ALA A 28 3.01 -21.50 -5.90
C ALA A 28 2.56 -22.45 -4.78
N LYS A 29 3.03 -23.70 -4.81
CA LYS A 29 2.67 -24.77 -3.84
C LYS A 29 2.87 -24.37 -2.36
N ASN A 30 3.57 -23.26 -2.10
CA ASN A 30 3.92 -22.73 -0.79
C ASN A 30 3.26 -21.36 -0.48
N SER A 31 2.24 -20.92 -1.23
CA SER A 31 1.56 -19.65 -0.96
C SER A 31 0.94 -19.64 0.44
N VAL A 32 1.08 -18.53 1.15
CA VAL A 32 0.55 -18.38 2.51
C VAL A 32 -0.93 -18.04 2.45
N ASN A 33 -1.75 -18.73 3.25
CA ASN A 33 -3.16 -18.38 3.37
C ASN A 33 -3.32 -17.13 4.26
N LEU A 34 -3.46 -15.98 3.61
CA LEU A 34 -3.61 -14.67 4.26
C LEU A 34 -4.84 -14.54 5.17
N ASN A 35 -5.83 -15.41 5.02
CA ASN A 35 -7.03 -15.39 5.86
C ASN A 35 -6.82 -16.06 7.22
N LYS A 36 -5.77 -16.88 7.36
CA LYS A 36 -5.44 -17.60 8.60
C LYS A 36 -4.37 -16.92 9.43
N ILE A 37 -3.81 -15.81 8.96
CA ILE A 37 -2.76 -15.08 9.68
C ILE A 37 -3.42 -14.20 10.73
N ASP A 38 -2.95 -14.33 11.97
CA ASP A 38 -3.20 -13.34 13.02
C ASP A 38 -2.31 -12.11 12.76
N VAL A 39 -2.94 -11.03 12.30
CA VAL A 39 -2.26 -9.79 11.92
C VAL A 39 -1.59 -9.14 13.14
N ILE A 40 -2.27 -9.14 14.29
CA ILE A 40 -1.82 -8.43 15.48
C ILE A 40 -0.65 -9.19 16.12
N GLU A 41 -0.77 -10.51 16.25
CA GLU A 41 0.32 -11.34 16.73
C GLU A 41 1.56 -11.21 15.84
N THR A 42 1.37 -11.24 14.51
CA THR A 42 2.49 -11.11 13.57
C THR A 42 3.18 -9.76 13.68
N LEU A 43 2.42 -8.65 13.73
CA LEU A 43 2.97 -7.31 13.87
C LEU A 43 3.71 -7.12 15.22
N ASN A 44 3.20 -7.72 16.29
CA ASN A 44 3.89 -7.74 17.58
C ASN A 44 5.20 -8.53 17.50
N ASN A 45 5.21 -9.69 16.85
CA ASN A 45 6.43 -10.48 16.70
C ASN A 45 7.48 -9.76 15.85
N GLU A 46 7.09 -9.06 14.77
CA GLU A 46 8.01 -8.24 13.97
C GLU A 46 8.73 -7.16 14.79
N TYR A 47 8.13 -6.66 15.87
CA TYR A 47 8.78 -5.69 16.75
C TYR A 47 9.97 -6.30 17.52
N PHE A 48 9.89 -7.57 17.89
CA PHE A 48 10.93 -8.28 18.64
C PHE A 48 11.93 -9.02 17.75
N GLU A 49 11.60 -9.25 16.49
CA GLU A 49 12.44 -9.95 15.54
C GLU A 49 13.47 -9.02 14.87
N CYS A 50 14.71 -9.50 14.72
CA CYS A 50 15.78 -8.74 14.06
C CYS A 50 15.68 -8.74 12.51
N ARG A 51 14.72 -9.47 11.94
CA ARG A 51 14.58 -9.63 10.49
C ARG A 51 13.11 -9.74 10.10
N PRO A 52 12.64 -8.96 9.10
CA PRO A 52 11.27 -9.10 8.59
C PRO A 52 10.99 -10.49 8.02
N SER A 53 9.73 -10.90 8.06
CA SER A 53 9.30 -12.18 7.51
C SER A 53 9.66 -12.34 6.03
N SER A 54 10.18 -13.53 5.70
CA SER A 54 10.47 -13.89 4.30
C SER A 54 9.22 -14.30 3.53
N LYS A 55 8.14 -14.66 4.23
CA LYS A 55 6.90 -15.19 3.64
C LYS A 55 5.86 -14.11 3.43
N ILE A 56 5.77 -13.15 4.34
CA ILE A 56 4.75 -12.10 4.31
C ILE A 56 5.37 -10.72 4.50
N MET A 57 4.65 -9.70 4.07
CA MET A 57 5.06 -8.31 4.24
C MET A 57 3.82 -7.44 4.46
N PHE A 58 3.85 -6.63 5.50
CA PHE A 58 2.89 -5.55 5.65
C PHE A 58 3.36 -4.31 4.91
N TYR A 59 2.43 -3.63 4.25
CA TYR A 59 2.74 -2.41 3.53
C TYR A 59 1.51 -1.52 3.36
N VAL A 60 1.75 -0.24 3.07
CA VAL A 60 0.69 0.76 2.84
C VAL A 60 0.76 1.25 1.40
N GLU A 61 -0.34 1.13 0.68
CA GLU A 61 -0.54 1.80 -0.60
C GLU A 61 -1.31 3.09 -0.40
N SER A 62 -0.90 4.15 -1.09
CA SER A 62 -1.52 5.45 -0.98
C SER A 62 -1.99 5.97 -2.34
N THR A 63 -3.16 6.60 -2.36
CA THR A 63 -3.77 7.17 -3.58
C THR A 63 -4.35 8.54 -3.29
N ILE A 64 -4.17 9.49 -4.21
CA ILE A 64 -4.68 10.87 -4.03
C ILE A 64 -6.17 10.86 -4.34
N LEU A 65 -7.00 11.25 -3.37
CA LEU A 65 -8.43 11.46 -3.57
C LEU A 65 -8.74 12.90 -3.98
N LYS A 66 -8.09 13.85 -3.32
CA LYS A 66 -8.34 15.28 -3.53
C LYS A 66 -7.06 16.09 -3.32
N LYS A 67 -6.83 17.06 -4.19
CA LYS A 67 -5.80 18.10 -4.01
C LYS A 67 -6.51 19.41 -3.75
N ALA A 68 -6.12 20.12 -2.71
CA ALA A 68 -6.67 21.40 -2.35
C ALA A 68 -5.55 22.38 -2.01
N ARG A 69 -5.90 23.65 -1.83
CA ARG A 69 -4.91 24.65 -1.42
C ARG A 69 -4.48 24.37 0.02
N GLY A 70 -3.21 24.08 0.21
CA GLY A 70 -2.61 23.87 1.54
C GLY A 70 -2.70 22.44 2.07
N TYR A 71 -3.39 21.51 1.39
CA TYR A 71 -3.47 20.12 1.81
C TYR A 71 -3.83 19.15 0.66
N ASN A 72 -3.52 17.87 0.87
CA ASN A 72 -4.02 16.78 0.05
C ASN A 72 -4.85 15.83 0.92
N VAL A 73 -5.89 15.23 0.35
CA VAL A 73 -6.55 14.07 0.94
C VAL A 73 -6.09 12.84 0.19
N VAL A 74 -5.55 11.89 0.93
CA VAL A 74 -4.97 10.65 0.42
C VAL A 74 -5.67 9.49 1.08
N LYS A 75 -6.07 8.49 0.30
CA LYS A 75 -6.51 7.20 0.82
C LYS A 75 -5.30 6.33 1.06
N ALA A 76 -5.16 5.82 2.28
CA ALA A 76 -4.11 4.92 2.71
C ALA A 76 -4.70 3.53 3.00
N ASP A 77 -4.24 2.54 2.25
CA ASP A 77 -4.68 1.15 2.32
C ASP A 77 -3.57 0.30 2.94
N VAL A 78 -3.82 -0.25 4.13
CA VAL A 78 -2.93 -1.20 4.79
C VAL A 78 -3.19 -2.59 4.22
N LYS A 79 -2.16 -3.21 3.66
CA LYS A 79 -2.24 -4.50 2.98
C LYS A 79 -1.22 -5.49 3.56
N LEU A 80 -1.61 -6.76 3.55
CA LEU A 80 -0.76 -7.91 3.83
C LEU A 80 -0.44 -8.62 2.52
N LEU A 81 0.83 -8.72 2.18
CA LEU A 81 1.33 -9.36 0.97
C LEU A 81 1.90 -10.75 1.30
N ASP A 82 1.51 -11.77 0.55
CA ASP A 82 2.28 -13.00 0.43
C ASP A 82 3.42 -12.78 -0.56
N ARG A 83 4.66 -12.81 -0.07
CA ARG A 83 5.86 -12.54 -0.87
C ARG A 83 6.16 -13.65 -1.89
N ILE A 84 5.59 -14.84 -1.69
CA ILE A 84 5.79 -15.98 -2.58
C ILE A 84 4.80 -15.92 -3.75
N SER A 85 3.50 -15.72 -3.46
CA SER A 85 2.47 -15.70 -4.50
C SER A 85 2.20 -14.32 -5.10
N GLY A 86 2.67 -13.24 -4.46
CA GLY A 86 2.39 -11.87 -4.85
C GLY A 86 0.94 -11.41 -4.56
N LYS A 87 0.11 -12.29 -3.98
CA LYS A 87 -1.27 -11.94 -3.61
C LYS A 87 -1.28 -11.09 -2.36
N SER A 88 -2.21 -10.14 -2.28
CA SER A 88 -2.40 -9.30 -1.10
C SER A 88 -3.83 -9.33 -0.59
N ARG A 89 -3.98 -9.08 0.72
CA ARG A 89 -5.25 -8.90 1.43
C ARG A 89 -5.29 -7.49 2.01
N LEU A 90 -6.40 -6.78 1.79
CA LEU A 90 -6.66 -5.49 2.44
C LEU A 90 -7.01 -5.73 3.91
N LEU A 91 -6.36 -5.00 4.81
CA LEU A 91 -6.59 -5.09 6.25
C LEU A 91 -7.41 -3.91 6.77
N ALA A 92 -7.04 -2.70 6.35
CA ALA A 92 -7.70 -1.47 6.74
C ALA A 92 -7.53 -0.42 5.63
N SER A 93 -8.48 0.51 5.55
CA SER A 93 -8.44 1.63 4.61
C SER A 93 -8.85 2.90 5.33
N GLN A 94 -8.13 3.99 5.08
CA GLN A 94 -8.36 5.26 5.77
C GLN A 94 -8.09 6.45 4.86
N ASN A 95 -9.01 7.40 4.86
CA ASN A 95 -8.76 8.70 4.25
C ASN A 95 -7.99 9.56 5.24
N VAL A 96 -6.87 10.11 4.78
CA VAL A 96 -5.96 10.90 5.59
C VAL A 96 -5.75 12.24 4.92
N LEU A 97 -5.95 13.28 5.69
CA LEU A 97 -5.58 14.62 5.30
C LEU A 97 -4.10 14.85 5.63
N ILE A 98 -3.37 15.31 4.62
CA ILE A 98 -1.95 15.64 4.69
C ILE A 98 -1.81 17.13 4.44
N PRO A 99 -1.55 17.95 5.47
CA PRO A 99 -1.31 19.37 5.29
C PRO A 99 0.06 19.60 4.67
N PHE A 100 0.23 20.70 3.91
CA PHE A 100 1.53 21.04 3.31
C PHE A 100 2.53 21.57 4.35
N SER A 101 2.02 22.04 5.49
CA SER A 101 2.79 22.46 6.65
C SER A 101 2.15 21.87 7.90
N LYS A 102 2.96 21.44 8.86
CA LYS A 102 2.50 20.87 10.14
C LYS A 102 1.59 21.83 10.92
N ASP A 103 1.83 23.14 10.78
CA ASP A 103 1.11 24.18 11.51
C ASP A 103 0.00 24.83 10.66
N ALA A 104 -0.38 24.21 9.55
CA ALA A 104 -1.45 24.73 8.71
C ALA A 104 -2.81 24.60 9.42
N ILE A 105 -3.46 25.74 9.65
CA ILE A 105 -4.86 25.79 10.09
C ILE A 105 -5.73 25.67 8.85
N LEU A 106 -6.50 24.58 8.75
CA LEU A 106 -7.34 24.29 7.60
C LEU A 106 -8.81 24.28 8.03
N GLU A 107 -9.59 25.25 7.55
CA GLU A 107 -11.05 25.18 7.62
C GLU A 107 -11.56 24.28 6.50
N ILE A 108 -11.91 23.04 6.84
CA ILE A 108 -12.34 22.04 5.86
C ILE A 108 -13.70 21.54 6.28
N SER A 109 -14.68 21.65 5.40
CA SER A 109 -16.06 21.20 5.61
C SER A 109 -16.17 19.68 5.85
N GLU A 110 -15.22 18.90 5.34
CA GLU A 110 -15.09 17.45 5.56
C GLU A 110 -14.60 17.11 6.99
N ILE A 111 -14.14 18.10 7.77
CA ILE A 111 -13.66 17.99 9.16
C ILE A 111 -14.74 18.48 10.15
N ASN A 112 -15.95 18.81 9.68
CA ASN A 112 -17.00 19.44 10.50
C ASN A 112 -17.43 18.64 11.75
N ASP A 113 -16.99 17.40 11.90
CA ASP A 113 -17.05 16.65 13.15
C ASP A 113 -15.68 16.68 13.87
N PHE A 114 -15.25 17.88 14.27
CA PHE A 114 -13.95 18.16 14.91
C PHE A 114 -13.70 17.34 16.18
N HIS A 115 -14.73 16.72 16.76
CA HIS A 115 -14.65 15.97 18.00
C HIS A 115 -14.04 14.56 17.86
N ASN A 116 -13.90 14.01 16.65
CA ASN A 116 -13.45 12.61 16.45
C ASN A 116 -12.21 12.45 15.55
N ASN A 117 -11.59 13.54 15.11
CA ASN A 117 -10.43 13.45 14.22
C ASN A 117 -9.16 13.10 15.00
N ILE A 118 -8.48 12.04 14.57
CA ILE A 118 -7.24 11.57 15.20
C ILE A 118 -6.06 12.19 14.44
N ILE A 119 -5.19 12.89 15.16
CA ILE A 119 -3.97 13.50 14.59
C ILE A 119 -2.80 12.54 14.81
N LEU A 120 -2.13 12.16 13.73
CA LEU A 120 -0.91 11.35 13.76
C LEU A 120 0.30 12.18 14.21
N LYS A 121 1.37 11.50 14.64
CA LYS A 121 2.62 12.13 15.12
C LYS A 121 3.25 13.11 14.13
N ASN A 122 3.06 12.90 12.84
CA ASN A 122 3.56 13.75 11.76
C ASN A 122 2.65 14.96 11.43
N GLY A 123 1.51 15.12 12.11
CA GLY A 123 0.54 16.19 11.86
C GLY A 123 -0.54 15.85 10.82
N ASP A 124 -0.51 14.64 10.25
CA ASP A 124 -1.56 14.18 9.35
C ASP A 124 -2.84 13.86 10.14
N THR A 125 -3.99 14.16 9.57
CA THR A 125 -5.30 14.00 10.25
C THR A 125 -6.07 12.85 9.63
N LEU A 126 -6.44 11.86 10.44
CA LEU A 126 -7.33 10.78 10.03
C LEU A 126 -8.75 11.34 9.93
N LEU A 127 -9.33 11.32 8.74
CA LEU A 127 -10.72 11.67 8.53
C LEU A 127 -11.62 10.53 9.05
N SER A 128 -12.88 10.78 9.41
CA SER A 128 -13.76 9.75 10.00
C SER A 128 -13.66 8.40 9.29
N ALA A 129 -13.41 7.34 10.08
CA ALA A 129 -13.18 6.01 9.57
C ALA A 129 -14.51 5.40 9.08
N GLU A 130 -14.62 5.10 7.79
CA GLU A 130 -15.57 4.09 7.36
C GLU A 130 -15.01 2.73 7.76
N LYS A 131 -15.75 1.97 8.59
CA LYS A 131 -15.35 0.61 8.97
C LYS A 131 -15.47 -0.27 7.73
N THR A 132 -14.39 -0.36 6.96
CA THR A 132 -14.39 -1.10 5.69
C THR A 132 -13.99 -2.56 5.86
N ASN A 133 -13.28 -2.92 6.95
CA ASN A 133 -12.69 -4.26 7.15
C ASN A 133 -12.54 -4.63 8.65
N ASP A 134 -11.97 -5.82 8.90
CA ASP A 134 -11.75 -6.43 10.21
C ASP A 134 -10.86 -5.60 11.17
N TYR A 135 -10.05 -4.68 10.64
CA TYR A 135 -9.10 -3.87 11.41
C TYR A 135 -9.31 -2.37 11.22
N HIS A 136 -8.97 -1.59 12.24
CA HIS A 136 -8.94 -0.14 12.15
C HIS A 136 -7.53 0.36 11.80
N PHE A 137 -7.44 1.31 10.86
CA PHE A 137 -6.16 1.89 10.46
C PHE A 137 -5.41 2.52 11.63
N ASN A 138 -6.13 3.21 12.52
CA ASN A 138 -5.57 3.84 13.70
C ASN A 138 -4.85 2.86 14.64
N ASP A 139 -5.30 1.60 14.69
CA ASP A 139 -4.69 0.58 15.54
C ASP A 139 -3.43 0.01 14.86
N LEU A 140 -3.50 -0.22 13.55
CA LEU A 140 -2.39 -0.78 12.77
C LEU A 140 -1.25 0.22 12.57
N VAL A 141 -1.54 1.51 12.40
CA VAL A 141 -0.52 2.54 12.14
C VAL A 141 0.36 2.84 13.36
N GLN A 142 0.04 2.29 14.53
CA GLN A 142 0.89 2.38 15.72
C GLN A 142 2.16 1.54 15.61
N TYR A 143 2.13 0.47 14.81
CA TYR A 143 3.30 -0.37 14.56
C TYR A 143 4.26 0.35 13.60
N SER A 144 5.56 0.34 13.93
CA SER A 144 6.59 1.06 13.16
C SER A 144 6.68 0.59 11.70
N SER A 145 6.47 -0.70 11.44
CA SER A 145 6.46 -1.26 10.07
C SER A 145 5.36 -0.62 9.21
N ILE A 146 4.15 -0.49 9.76
CA ILE A 146 3.02 0.15 9.08
C ILE A 146 3.23 1.66 8.97
N TYR A 147 3.62 2.33 10.06
CA TYR A 147 3.84 3.77 10.08
C TYR A 147 4.90 4.20 9.06
N ASN A 148 6.06 3.52 9.04
CA ASN A 148 7.14 3.83 8.12
C ASN A 148 6.74 3.52 6.67
N SER A 149 5.99 2.43 6.45
CA SER A 149 5.41 2.13 5.14
C SER A 149 4.45 3.24 4.68
N TYR A 150 3.57 3.72 5.56
CA TYR A 150 2.67 4.83 5.30
C TYR A 150 3.40 6.11 4.90
N ILE A 151 4.37 6.56 5.71
CA ILE A 151 5.19 7.75 5.43
C ILE A 151 5.89 7.61 4.08
N ASN A 152 6.48 6.45 3.80
CA ASN A 152 7.18 6.21 2.53
C ASN A 152 6.25 6.25 1.32
N SER A 153 5.09 5.59 1.44
CA SER A 153 4.08 5.55 0.39
C SER A 153 3.62 6.96 0.04
N THR A 154 3.30 7.75 1.05
CA THR A 154 2.75 9.10 0.88
C THR A 154 3.82 10.12 0.49
N ASN A 155 5.07 9.98 0.97
CA ASN A 155 6.22 10.77 0.51
C ASN A 155 6.48 10.56 -0.98
N LYS A 156 6.47 9.30 -1.43
CA LYS A 156 6.63 8.94 -2.84
C LYS A 156 5.49 9.49 -3.69
N LEU A 157 4.25 9.36 -3.20
CA LEU A 157 3.05 9.83 -3.90
C LEU A 157 3.02 11.36 -4.08
N LEU A 158 3.43 12.09 -3.05
CA LEU A 158 3.38 13.55 -3.03
C LEU A 158 4.70 14.23 -3.43
N ASN A 159 5.74 13.46 -3.69
CA ASN A 159 7.11 13.93 -3.92
C ASN A 159 7.60 14.87 -2.78
N THR A 160 7.46 14.39 -1.55
CA THR A 160 7.85 15.13 -0.33
C THR A 160 8.80 14.30 0.54
N THR A 161 9.47 14.94 1.49
CA THR A 161 10.37 14.27 2.45
C THR A 161 9.90 14.56 3.86
N ARG A 162 9.00 13.73 4.39
CA ARG A 162 8.52 13.80 5.78
C ARG A 162 9.21 12.73 6.62
N ALA A 163 9.52 13.06 7.88
CA ALA A 163 10.33 12.24 8.77
C ALA A 163 9.65 10.89 9.11
N GLN A 164 10.44 9.83 9.10
CA GLN A 164 10.08 8.49 9.61
C GLN A 164 10.28 8.45 11.13
N ASN A 165 9.64 7.49 11.80
CA ASN A 165 9.90 7.18 13.21
C ASN A 165 10.98 6.10 13.34
#